data_AF-A0A167KLU8-F1
#
_entry.id   AF-A0A167KLU8-F1
#
_cell.length_a   1.000
_cell.length_b   1.000
_cell.length_c   1.000
_cell.angle_alpha   90.00
_cell.angle_beta   90.00
_cell.angle_gamma   90.00
#
_symmetry.space_group_name_H-M   'P 1'
#
loop_
_entity.id
_entity.type
_entity.pdbx_description
1 polymer ?
#
loop_
_entity_poly.entity_id
_entity_poly.type
_entity_poly.pdbx_seq_one_letter_code
_entity_poly.pdbx_strand_id
1 'polypeptide(L)'
;MLYLLSLLSLFALSWAQAITDYPGYVENGTSTVQYTVQSSGFDGPKIDFYNATSSQWWYFDVVSNDLTESIVLTFMGNSPAATGSPAGLLPFNFIEVNIQLANGALVALAAGAESITITTTGDGSAGVMNGAGYGWSETSDLSTLLIEIDDVVNDFSGTIQFNSDAPYHASCGPAVSGASLLVSPHLGWANSIPDATATVNFVLNNQQISYTGRGYHDSNWGDRPFTEDLGSWYWGHARFGSYSLVWFDMMDFTGVEHQLGYLAEDGAVVANSCGSMPVRPTGLNSAYPPIPGLLPTGFQIVYDMGSSGILEVNVTNSQAVVDYPGLYTRWVGSVVGGIRGQTSYTGIGIYEEMGG
;
A
#
# COMPACT_ATOMS: atom_id res chain seq x y z
N MET A 1 47.75 -26.32 29.97
CA MET A 1 46.36 -26.43 29.47
C MET A 1 45.44 -25.73 30.47
N LEU A 2 45.15 -24.45 30.24
CA LEU A 2 44.00 -23.79 30.86
C LEU A 2 43.11 -23.33 29.70
N TYR A 3 41.95 -23.96 29.56
CA TYR A 3 40.94 -23.58 28.58
C TYR A 3 40.28 -22.28 29.05
N LEU A 4 40.42 -21.21 28.27
CA LEU A 4 39.60 -20.00 28.41
C LEU A 4 38.27 -20.27 27.70
N LEU A 5 37.18 -20.42 28.46
CA LEU A 5 35.82 -20.36 27.93
C LEU A 5 35.49 -18.88 27.66
N SER A 6 35.37 -18.52 26.38
CA SER A 6 34.76 -17.27 25.95
C SER A 6 33.24 -17.39 26.06
N LEU A 7 32.66 -16.72 27.06
CA LEU A 7 31.23 -16.45 27.13
C LEU A 7 30.88 -15.38 26.08
N LEU A 8 30.29 -15.78 24.96
CA LEU A 8 29.55 -14.86 24.09
C LEU A 8 28.23 -14.53 24.79
N SER A 9 28.15 -13.33 25.36
CA SER A 9 26.88 -12.73 25.78
C SER A 9 26.12 -12.29 24.52
N LEU A 10 25.11 -13.05 24.12
CA LEU A 10 24.07 -12.61 23.19
C LEU A 10 23.24 -11.54 23.92
N PHE A 11 23.54 -10.26 23.69
CA PHE A 11 22.64 -9.19 24.04
C PHE A 11 21.52 -9.17 22.99
N ALA A 12 20.36 -9.72 23.33
CA ALA A 12 19.15 -9.41 22.60
C ALA A 12 18.83 -7.93 22.86
N LEU A 13 18.96 -7.09 21.84
CA LEU A 13 18.47 -5.72 21.88
C LEU A 13 16.95 -5.80 21.93
N SER A 14 16.36 -5.55 23.10
CA SER A 14 14.92 -5.35 23.21
C SER A 14 14.58 -3.99 22.61
N TRP A 15 13.89 -3.98 21.47
CA TRP A 15 13.32 -2.75 20.93
C TRP A 15 12.28 -2.19 21.90
N ALA A 16 12.28 -0.87 22.09
CA ALA A 16 11.21 -0.19 22.80
C ALA A 16 9.91 -0.34 22.00
N GLN A 17 8.81 -0.64 22.70
CA GLN A 17 7.49 -0.72 22.09
C GLN A 17 6.71 0.57 22.36
N ALA A 18 6.04 1.07 21.34
CA ALA A 18 5.06 2.15 21.46
C ALA A 18 3.67 1.57 21.16
N ILE A 19 2.66 1.94 21.95
CA ILE A 19 1.28 1.52 21.75
C ILE A 19 0.45 2.79 21.54
N THR A 20 -0.37 2.79 20.49
CA THR A 20 -1.32 3.87 20.18
C THR A 20 -2.71 3.27 20.01
N ASP A 21 -3.69 3.87 20.66
CA ASP A 21 -5.09 3.45 20.61
C ASP A 21 -5.93 4.54 19.94
N TYR A 22 -6.67 4.18 18.90
CA TYR A 22 -7.63 5.06 18.23
C TYR A 22 -9.05 4.64 18.55
N PRO A 23 -9.85 5.48 19.22
CA PRO A 23 -11.25 5.16 19.47
C PRO A 23 -12.07 5.18 18.18
N GLY A 24 -13.31 4.65 18.24
CA GLY A 24 -14.29 4.71 17.15
C GLY A 24 -14.99 6.07 16.98
N TYR A 25 -14.34 7.18 17.37
CA TYR A 25 -14.92 8.52 17.31
C TYR A 25 -13.84 9.61 17.19
N VAL A 26 -14.26 10.79 16.73
CA VAL A 26 -13.40 11.99 16.64
C VAL A 26 -12.98 12.48 18.03
N GLU A 27 -11.70 12.75 18.19
CA GLU A 27 -11.15 13.41 19.38
C GLU A 27 -11.00 14.92 19.17
N ASN A 28 -11.24 15.69 20.25
CA ASN A 28 -11.18 17.14 20.21
C ASN A 28 -9.73 17.62 20.30
N GLY A 29 -9.29 18.41 19.33
CA GLY A 29 -7.98 19.06 19.35
C GLY A 29 -7.39 19.20 17.96
N THR A 30 -6.14 19.67 17.92
CA THR A 30 -5.31 19.66 16.71
C THR A 30 -4.38 18.46 16.84
N SER A 31 -4.55 17.47 15.97
CA SER A 31 -3.67 16.31 15.91
C SER A 31 -2.29 16.71 15.37
N THR A 32 -1.27 15.99 15.82
CA THR A 32 0.09 16.09 15.28
C THR A 32 0.22 15.08 14.15
N VAL A 33 0.57 15.57 12.95
CA VAL A 33 0.78 14.71 11.78
C VAL A 33 2.24 14.70 11.37
N GLN A 34 2.81 13.50 11.23
CA GLN A 34 4.20 13.27 10.86
C GLN A 34 4.35 13.12 9.35
N TYR A 35 5.18 13.95 8.73
CA TYR A 35 5.49 13.87 7.30
C TYR A 35 6.98 13.64 7.00
N THR A 36 7.75 13.24 8.01
CA THR A 36 9.17 12.93 7.87
C THR A 36 9.50 11.62 8.57
N VAL A 37 10.47 10.90 8.01
CA VAL A 37 10.98 9.64 8.59
C VAL A 37 11.63 9.93 9.95
N GLN A 38 11.25 9.16 10.97
CA GLN A 38 11.85 9.21 12.30
C GLN A 38 12.97 8.17 12.45
N SER A 39 13.57 8.06 13.63
CA SER A 39 14.61 7.06 13.91
C SER A 39 14.09 5.61 14.00
N SER A 40 12.76 5.45 14.10
CA SER A 40 12.05 4.18 14.18
C SER A 40 10.57 4.41 13.84
N GLY A 41 9.79 3.34 13.72
CA GLY A 41 8.34 3.39 13.51
C GLY A 41 7.96 3.79 12.09
N PHE A 42 8.71 3.27 11.10
CA PHE A 42 8.43 3.53 9.69
C PHE A 42 7.01 3.14 9.29
N ASP A 43 6.48 1.99 9.72
CA ASP A 43 5.09 1.59 9.47
C ASP A 43 4.11 1.94 10.60
N GLY A 44 4.66 2.41 11.73
CA GLY A 44 3.86 2.83 12.87
C GLY A 44 2.92 4.02 12.58
N PRO A 45 2.07 4.40 13.54
CA PRO A 45 1.14 5.49 13.31
C PRO A 45 1.82 6.83 13.08
N LYS A 46 1.25 7.63 12.17
CA LYS A 46 1.77 8.95 11.76
C LYS A 46 0.96 10.11 12.31
N ILE A 47 -0.14 9.80 12.99
CA ILE A 47 -1.06 10.75 13.60
C ILE A 47 -1.24 10.36 15.06
N ASP A 48 -1.10 11.27 16.01
CA ASP A 48 -1.25 10.96 17.44
C ASP A 48 -2.69 10.59 17.84
N PHE A 49 -3.69 11.28 17.30
CA PHE A 49 -5.11 10.97 17.44
C PHE A 49 -5.92 11.47 16.24
N TYR A 50 -7.09 10.90 15.99
CA TYR A 50 -7.93 11.35 14.88
C TYR A 50 -8.89 12.46 15.31
N ASN A 51 -8.65 13.68 14.82
CA ASN A 51 -9.62 14.77 14.90
C ASN A 51 -10.62 14.70 13.73
N ALA A 52 -11.40 15.77 13.51
CA ALA A 52 -12.44 15.77 12.46
C ALA A 52 -11.91 15.68 11.02
N THR A 53 -10.63 15.93 10.79
CA THR A 53 -10.04 16.05 9.44
C THR A 53 -8.87 15.11 9.21
N SER A 54 -8.23 14.61 10.27
CA SER A 54 -7.07 13.74 10.14
C SER A 54 -7.44 12.26 10.07
N SER A 55 -6.81 11.52 9.17
CA SER A 55 -7.05 10.08 8.96
C SER A 55 -5.77 9.39 8.49
N GLN A 56 -5.67 8.09 8.75
CA GLN A 56 -4.62 7.23 8.23
C GLN A 56 -5.22 5.89 7.81
N TRP A 57 -4.70 5.30 6.75
CA TRP A 57 -5.01 3.92 6.38
C TRP A 57 -3.75 3.12 6.08
N TRP A 58 -3.86 1.81 6.36
CA TRP A 58 -2.88 0.80 6.00
C TRP A 58 -3.49 -0.06 4.90
N TYR A 59 -2.80 -0.19 3.78
CA TYR A 59 -3.28 -0.89 2.61
C TYR A 59 -2.38 -2.08 2.30
N PHE A 60 -3.00 -3.21 1.99
CA PHE A 60 -2.33 -4.47 1.70
C PHE A 60 -2.97 -5.08 0.47
N ASP A 61 -2.16 -5.67 -0.40
CA ASP A 61 -2.69 -6.50 -1.47
C ASP A 61 -1.84 -7.72 -1.77
N VAL A 62 -2.47 -8.68 -2.43
CA VAL A 62 -1.79 -9.78 -3.10
C VAL A 62 -2.47 -10.01 -4.45
N VAL A 63 -1.67 -10.14 -5.51
CA VAL A 63 -2.11 -10.60 -6.83
C VAL A 63 -1.48 -11.96 -7.16
N SER A 64 -2.28 -12.93 -7.58
CA SER A 64 -1.78 -14.28 -7.90
C SER A 64 -0.83 -14.25 -9.09
N ASN A 65 0.12 -15.20 -9.10
CA ASN A 65 1.13 -15.29 -10.16
C ASN A 65 0.55 -15.50 -11.57
N ASP A 66 -0.71 -15.91 -11.68
CA ASP A 66 -1.43 -16.16 -12.93
C ASP A 66 -2.55 -15.14 -13.22
N LEU A 67 -2.66 -14.06 -12.43
CA LEU A 67 -3.66 -12.99 -12.53
C LEU A 67 -5.13 -13.43 -12.33
N THR A 68 -5.37 -14.65 -11.88
CA THR A 68 -6.74 -15.17 -11.73
C THR A 68 -7.36 -14.83 -10.36
N GLU A 69 -6.54 -14.53 -9.36
CA GLU A 69 -6.98 -14.26 -7.99
C GLU A 69 -6.27 -13.02 -7.44
N SER A 70 -6.96 -12.27 -6.60
CA SER A 70 -6.36 -11.18 -5.84
C SER A 70 -7.14 -10.91 -4.56
N ILE A 71 -6.48 -10.28 -3.60
CA ILE A 71 -7.11 -9.72 -2.41
C ILE A 71 -6.49 -8.37 -2.12
N VAL A 72 -7.33 -7.43 -1.74
CA VAL A 72 -6.96 -6.11 -1.25
C VAL A 72 -7.62 -5.91 0.10
N LEU A 73 -6.87 -5.42 1.08
CA LEU A 73 -7.37 -5.04 2.40
C LEU A 73 -6.97 -3.60 2.68
N THR A 74 -7.93 -2.76 3.04
CA THR A 74 -7.68 -1.39 3.50
C THR A 74 -8.21 -1.22 4.91
N PHE A 75 -7.33 -0.91 5.85
CA PHE A 75 -7.64 -0.65 7.25
C PHE A 75 -7.61 0.84 7.50
N MET A 76 -8.79 1.48 7.53
CA MET A 76 -8.92 2.92 7.69
C MET A 76 -9.21 3.31 9.14
N GLY A 77 -8.39 4.21 9.68
CA GLY A 77 -8.70 5.00 10.86
C GLY A 77 -9.35 6.32 10.44
N ASN A 78 -10.54 6.61 11.00
CA ASN A 78 -11.34 7.79 10.66
C ASN A 78 -11.71 7.87 9.17
N SER A 79 -12.41 6.86 8.67
CA SER A 79 -12.88 6.78 7.27
C SER A 79 -13.73 7.98 6.80
N PRO A 80 -14.57 8.63 7.65
CA PRO A 80 -15.30 9.83 7.23
C PRO A 80 -14.35 10.98 6.90
N ALA A 81 -13.28 11.19 7.68
CA ALA A 81 -12.29 12.20 7.38
C ALA A 81 -11.46 11.84 6.15
N ALA A 82 -11.07 10.58 5.98
CA ALA A 82 -10.31 10.15 4.79
C ALA A 82 -11.08 10.47 3.51
N THR A 83 -12.34 10.07 3.44
CA THR A 83 -13.16 10.12 2.21
C THR A 83 -13.96 11.41 2.05
N GLY A 84 -14.03 12.26 3.09
CA GLY A 84 -14.97 13.38 3.14
C GLY A 84 -16.44 12.94 3.26
N SER A 85 -16.70 11.69 3.65
CA SER A 85 -18.06 11.15 3.79
C SER A 85 -18.79 11.78 4.98
N PRO A 86 -20.12 11.99 4.88
CA PRO A 86 -20.92 12.43 6.01
C PRO A 86 -20.81 11.48 7.21
N ALA A 87 -20.81 12.04 8.42
CA ALA A 87 -20.77 11.25 9.65
C ALA A 87 -21.93 10.22 9.70
N GLY A 88 -21.59 8.97 10.01
CA GLY A 88 -22.54 7.86 10.09
C GLY A 88 -22.84 7.15 8.77
N LEU A 89 -22.31 7.63 7.63
CA LEU A 89 -22.40 6.91 6.36
C LEU A 89 -21.48 5.68 6.34
N LEU A 90 -20.25 5.84 6.84
CA LEU A 90 -19.28 4.78 7.00
C LEU A 90 -18.95 4.59 8.50
N PRO A 91 -18.62 3.37 8.95
CA PRO A 91 -18.00 3.15 10.25
C PRO A 91 -16.77 4.03 10.43
N PHE A 92 -16.54 4.55 11.64
CA PHE A 92 -15.41 5.44 11.91
C PHE A 92 -14.08 4.76 11.62
N ASN A 93 -13.87 3.56 12.18
CA ASN A 93 -12.78 2.68 11.80
C ASN A 93 -13.33 1.62 10.86
N PHE A 94 -12.82 1.55 9.64
CA PHE A 94 -13.42 0.81 8.54
C PHE A 94 -12.42 -0.14 7.92
N ILE A 95 -12.84 -1.38 7.69
CA ILE A 95 -12.07 -2.36 6.93
C ILE A 95 -12.81 -2.57 5.62
N GLU A 96 -12.11 -2.35 4.51
CA GLU A 96 -12.59 -2.73 3.18
C GLU A 96 -11.79 -3.91 2.67
N VAL A 97 -12.48 -4.91 2.11
CA VAL A 97 -11.83 -6.06 1.47
C VAL A 97 -12.41 -6.25 0.07
N ASN A 98 -11.55 -6.30 -0.94
CA ASN A 98 -11.93 -6.61 -2.32
C ASN A 98 -11.19 -7.86 -2.79
N ILE A 99 -11.90 -8.84 -3.33
CA ILE A 99 -11.36 -10.14 -3.72
C ILE A 99 -11.76 -10.43 -5.16
N GLN A 100 -10.78 -10.81 -5.98
CA GLN A 100 -10.99 -11.51 -7.24
C GLN A 100 -10.80 -13.01 -7.00
N LEU A 101 -11.78 -13.82 -7.39
CA LEU A 101 -11.72 -15.28 -7.28
C LEU A 101 -11.36 -15.92 -8.63
N ALA A 102 -10.73 -17.10 -8.60
CA ALA A 102 -10.30 -17.83 -9.80
C ALA A 102 -11.44 -18.16 -10.79
N ASN A 103 -12.69 -18.20 -10.32
CA ASN A 103 -13.88 -18.39 -11.18
C ASN A 103 -14.37 -17.09 -11.86
N GLY A 104 -13.65 -15.97 -11.68
CA GLY A 104 -13.99 -14.65 -12.19
C GLY A 104 -14.97 -13.86 -11.32
N ALA A 105 -15.44 -14.40 -10.19
CA ALA A 105 -16.32 -13.65 -9.29
C ALA A 105 -15.52 -12.59 -8.52
N LEU A 106 -16.15 -11.42 -8.34
CA LEU A 106 -15.63 -10.34 -7.51
C LEU A 106 -16.44 -10.28 -6.20
N VAL A 107 -15.75 -10.10 -5.09
CA VAL A 107 -16.35 -9.98 -3.76
C VAL A 107 -15.89 -8.68 -3.14
N ALA A 108 -16.82 -7.93 -2.57
CA ALA A 108 -16.55 -6.76 -1.74
C ALA A 108 -17.15 -7.01 -0.36
N LEU A 109 -16.30 -6.94 0.67
CA LEU A 109 -16.69 -7.06 2.07
C LEU A 109 -16.32 -5.78 2.80
N ALA A 110 -17.02 -5.55 3.91
CA ALA A 110 -16.74 -4.43 4.78
C ALA A 110 -17.04 -4.79 6.23
N ALA A 111 -16.23 -4.26 7.14
CA ALA A 111 -16.43 -4.38 8.58
C ALA A 111 -16.13 -3.06 9.29
N GLY A 112 -16.79 -2.84 10.42
CA GLY A 112 -16.52 -1.72 11.32
C GLY A 112 -15.77 -2.19 12.55
N ALA A 113 -14.72 -1.46 12.94
CA ALA A 113 -14.01 -1.69 14.20
C ALA A 113 -14.44 -0.69 15.28
N GLU A 114 -14.52 -1.15 16.52
CA GLU A 114 -14.86 -0.32 17.67
C GLU A 114 -13.71 0.63 18.04
N SER A 115 -12.48 0.14 17.88
CA SER A 115 -11.23 0.88 18.06
C SER A 115 -10.11 0.21 17.27
N ILE A 116 -9.00 0.91 17.10
CA ILE A 116 -7.77 0.36 16.52
C ILE A 116 -6.67 0.44 17.58
N THR A 117 -5.95 -0.65 17.82
CA THR A 117 -4.76 -0.66 18.67
C THR A 117 -3.55 -0.98 17.80
N ILE A 118 -2.58 -0.08 17.72
CA ILE A 118 -1.32 -0.29 16.98
C ILE A 118 -0.15 -0.37 17.96
N THR A 119 0.60 -1.47 17.89
CA THR A 119 1.89 -1.63 18.58
C THR A 119 3.02 -1.47 17.58
N THR A 120 3.94 -0.54 17.81
CA THR A 120 5.13 -0.32 16.98
C THR A 120 6.36 -0.89 17.68
N THR A 121 7.16 -1.69 16.97
CA THR A 121 8.42 -2.28 17.46
C THR A 121 9.49 -2.13 16.38
N GLY A 122 10.55 -1.36 16.62
CA GLY A 122 11.50 -1.02 15.55
C GLY A 122 10.79 -0.21 14.45
N ASP A 123 10.90 -0.63 13.19
CA ASP A 123 10.20 -0.01 12.06
C ASP A 123 8.84 -0.63 11.76
N GLY A 124 8.59 -1.86 12.23
CA GLY A 124 7.34 -2.59 12.00
C GLY A 124 6.20 -2.22 12.95
N SER A 125 4.98 -2.49 12.50
CA SER A 125 3.76 -2.31 13.24
C SER A 125 2.95 -3.61 13.39
N ALA A 126 2.12 -3.68 14.43
CA ALA A 126 1.10 -4.69 14.60
C ALA A 126 -0.22 -4.01 14.96
N GLY A 127 -1.21 -4.13 14.09
CA GLY A 127 -2.52 -3.50 14.26
C GLY A 127 -3.62 -4.49 14.56
N VAL A 128 -4.51 -4.11 15.48
CA VAL A 128 -5.72 -4.88 15.83
C VAL A 128 -6.95 -4.00 15.61
N MET A 129 -7.83 -4.46 14.74
CA MET A 129 -9.13 -3.83 14.49
C MET A 129 -10.16 -4.42 15.46
N ASN A 130 -10.23 -3.85 16.67
CA ASN A 130 -10.99 -4.40 17.79
C ASN A 130 -12.48 -4.53 17.44
N GLY A 131 -13.04 -5.72 17.70
CA GLY A 131 -14.44 -6.04 17.42
C GLY A 131 -14.74 -6.43 15.96
N ALA A 132 -13.79 -6.27 15.03
CA ALA A 132 -13.98 -6.59 13.61
C ALA A 132 -13.40 -7.95 13.19
N GLY A 133 -12.49 -8.52 13.98
CA GLY A 133 -11.84 -9.80 13.63
C GLY A 133 -10.73 -9.65 12.59
N TYR A 134 -10.05 -8.50 12.53
CA TYR A 134 -8.91 -8.31 11.64
C TYR A 134 -7.70 -7.78 12.40
N GLY A 135 -6.51 -8.19 11.97
CA GLY A 135 -5.26 -7.60 12.41
C GLY A 135 -4.09 -7.96 11.52
N TRP A 136 -2.98 -7.27 11.74
CA TRP A 136 -1.70 -7.61 11.12
C TRP A 136 -0.57 -7.53 12.15
N SER A 137 0.54 -8.18 11.83
CA SER A 137 1.78 -8.10 12.61
C SER A 137 2.99 -8.14 11.69
N GLU A 138 3.89 -7.19 11.89
CA GLU A 138 5.15 -7.10 11.18
C GLU A 138 6.35 -7.36 12.10
N THR A 139 7.43 -7.83 11.50
CA THR A 139 8.73 -7.85 12.14
C THR A 139 9.32 -6.45 12.26
N SER A 140 10.20 -6.25 13.23
CA SER A 140 10.77 -4.93 13.52
C SER A 140 11.62 -4.33 12.41
N ASP A 141 11.99 -5.14 11.42
CA ASP A 141 12.78 -4.77 10.25
C ASP A 141 11.97 -4.85 8.93
N LEU A 142 10.64 -5.00 9.03
CA LEU A 142 9.71 -5.08 7.89
C LEU A 142 9.98 -6.27 6.94
N SER A 143 10.74 -7.27 7.38
CA SER A 143 11.12 -8.41 6.54
C SER A 143 9.98 -9.39 6.30
N THR A 144 9.06 -9.50 7.25
CA THR A 144 7.88 -10.36 7.18
C THR A 144 6.67 -9.70 7.81
N LEU A 145 5.50 -10.06 7.28
CA LEU A 145 4.19 -9.57 7.72
C LEU A 145 3.16 -10.69 7.69
N LEU A 146 2.33 -10.77 8.72
CA LEU A 146 1.20 -11.69 8.81
C LEU A 146 -0.09 -10.90 9.02
N ILE A 147 -1.09 -11.11 8.15
CA ILE A 147 -2.47 -10.67 8.35
C ILE A 147 -3.27 -11.86 8.90
N GLU A 148 -4.08 -11.63 9.93
CA GLU A 148 -4.99 -12.60 10.53
C GLU A 148 -6.43 -12.10 10.45
N ILE A 149 -7.34 -12.99 10.06
CA ILE A 149 -8.75 -12.67 9.79
C ILE A 149 -9.64 -13.71 10.48
N ASP A 150 -10.63 -13.23 11.23
CA ASP A 150 -11.71 -13.96 11.89
C ASP A 150 -12.98 -13.10 11.89
N ASP A 151 -13.41 -12.70 10.69
CA ASP A 151 -14.61 -11.91 10.47
C ASP A 151 -15.86 -12.81 10.42
N VAL A 152 -16.51 -12.90 11.57
CA VAL A 152 -17.76 -13.65 11.75
C VAL A 152 -18.93 -13.02 10.99
N VAL A 153 -18.93 -11.69 10.76
CA VAL A 153 -20.04 -10.99 10.11
C VAL A 153 -20.11 -11.35 8.62
N ASN A 154 -18.94 -11.49 7.98
CA ASN A 154 -18.83 -11.80 6.56
C ASN A 154 -18.51 -13.28 6.23
N ASP A 155 -18.52 -14.17 7.24
CA ASP A 155 -18.10 -15.59 7.12
C ASP A 155 -16.74 -15.72 6.40
N PHE A 156 -15.78 -14.91 6.86
CA PHE A 156 -14.46 -14.75 6.25
C PHE A 156 -13.36 -14.89 7.31
N SER A 157 -12.47 -15.86 7.12
CA SER A 157 -11.38 -16.14 8.08
C SER A 157 -10.14 -16.65 7.38
N GLY A 158 -8.97 -16.53 8.02
CA GLY A 158 -7.72 -17.06 7.48
C GLY A 158 -6.52 -16.16 7.72
N THR A 159 -5.49 -16.35 6.90
CA THR A 159 -4.23 -15.62 7.02
C THR A 159 -3.63 -15.26 5.66
N ILE A 160 -2.80 -14.23 5.68
CA ILE A 160 -1.96 -13.85 4.56
C ILE A 160 -0.56 -13.60 5.09
N GLN A 161 0.43 -14.35 4.59
CA GLN A 161 1.83 -14.22 4.97
C GLN A 161 2.61 -13.56 3.84
N PHE A 162 3.37 -12.53 4.14
CA PHE A 162 4.28 -11.83 3.24
C PHE A 162 5.72 -12.08 3.68
N ASN A 163 6.61 -12.24 2.70
CA ASN A 163 8.06 -12.16 2.86
C ASN A 163 8.56 -11.09 1.91
N SER A 164 9.11 -10.01 2.45
CA SER A 164 9.53 -8.86 1.66
C SER A 164 10.69 -9.24 0.74
N ASP A 165 10.55 -8.89 -0.54
CA ASP A 165 11.55 -9.12 -1.58
C ASP A 165 12.30 -7.83 -1.96
N ALA A 166 11.87 -6.67 -1.43
CA ALA A 166 12.42 -5.36 -1.76
C ALA A 166 12.49 -4.44 -0.52
N PRO A 167 13.54 -3.62 -0.35
CA PRO A 167 13.66 -2.72 0.80
C PRO A 167 12.55 -1.66 0.86
N TYR A 168 12.00 -1.43 2.06
CA TYR A 168 11.08 -0.31 2.32
C TYR A 168 11.71 1.05 1.96
N HIS A 169 10.87 2.03 1.63
CA HIS A 169 11.37 3.33 1.22
C HIS A 169 10.43 4.50 1.50
N ALA A 170 11.03 5.68 1.62
CA ALA A 170 10.32 6.95 1.68
C ALA A 170 9.95 7.43 0.27
N SER A 171 9.21 8.53 0.20
CA SER A 171 8.67 9.12 -1.03
C SER A 171 9.68 9.27 -2.17
N CYS A 172 10.80 9.96 -1.92
CA CYS A 172 11.78 10.32 -2.96
C CYS A 172 13.16 9.69 -2.76
N GLY A 173 13.25 8.64 -1.95
CA GLY A 173 14.54 8.07 -1.58
C GLY A 173 14.49 7.03 -0.46
N PRO A 174 15.65 6.57 0.02
CA PRO A 174 15.72 5.64 1.14
C PRO A 174 15.08 6.23 2.40
N ALA A 175 14.52 5.36 3.24
CA ALA A 175 13.90 5.71 4.51
C ALA A 175 14.93 6.09 5.59
N VAL A 176 15.63 7.20 5.39
CA VAL A 176 16.57 7.77 6.35
C VAL A 176 15.91 8.87 7.16
N SER A 177 16.27 9.01 8.45
CA SER A 177 15.68 10.02 9.32
C SER A 177 15.75 11.43 8.71
N GLY A 178 14.61 12.13 8.71
CA GLY A 178 14.42 13.43 8.08
C GLY A 178 14.03 13.39 6.60
N ALA A 179 14.06 12.22 5.94
CA ALA A 179 13.53 12.08 4.59
C ALA A 179 12.02 12.40 4.56
N SER A 180 11.57 12.99 3.46
CA SER A 180 10.16 13.32 3.25
C SER A 180 9.31 12.06 3.07
N LEU A 181 8.13 12.07 3.67
CA LEU A 181 7.06 11.10 3.44
C LEU A 181 5.89 11.74 2.67
N LEU A 182 6.03 12.96 2.15
CA LEU A 182 4.97 13.64 1.40
C LEU A 182 4.87 13.08 -0.03
N VAL A 183 3.64 12.85 -0.48
CA VAL A 183 3.27 12.76 -1.90
C VAL A 183 3.04 14.15 -2.45
N SER A 184 2.16 14.89 -1.78
CA SER A 184 1.81 16.28 -2.04
C SER A 184 1.61 16.99 -0.70
N PRO A 185 1.40 18.32 -0.65
CA PRO A 185 1.05 18.97 0.60
C PRO A 185 -0.14 18.26 1.26
N HIS A 186 -0.04 17.98 2.56
CA HIS A 186 -1.07 17.32 3.38
C HIS A 186 -1.30 15.83 3.16
N LEU A 187 -0.73 15.22 2.12
CA LEU A 187 -0.81 13.77 1.86
C LEU A 187 0.55 13.10 2.11
N GLY A 188 0.59 12.24 3.14
CA GLY A 188 1.72 11.41 3.49
C GLY A 188 1.57 9.99 2.96
N TRP A 189 2.69 9.36 2.64
CA TRP A 189 2.81 8.00 2.14
C TRP A 189 4.10 7.34 2.59
N ALA A 190 4.03 6.07 2.98
CA ALA A 190 5.18 5.25 3.35
C ALA A 190 4.98 3.83 2.80
N ASN A 191 5.94 3.33 2.02
CA ASN A 191 5.86 1.99 1.45
C ASN A 191 6.75 1.03 2.24
N SER A 192 6.11 0.30 3.15
CA SER A 192 6.75 -0.62 4.08
C SER A 192 7.13 -1.96 3.43
N ILE A 193 6.33 -2.43 2.47
CA ILE A 193 6.64 -3.62 1.67
C ILE A 193 6.36 -3.31 0.19
N PRO A 194 7.38 -2.88 -0.59
CA PRO A 194 7.21 -2.53 -2.00
C PRO A 194 6.94 -3.74 -2.91
N ASP A 195 7.41 -4.91 -2.51
CA ASP A 195 7.18 -6.18 -3.21
C ASP A 195 7.48 -7.34 -2.26
N ALA A 196 6.70 -8.41 -2.36
CA ALA A 196 6.82 -9.57 -1.51
C ALA A 196 6.42 -10.85 -2.22
N THR A 197 6.99 -11.97 -1.78
CA THR A 197 6.40 -13.28 -2.00
C THR A 197 5.35 -13.52 -0.93
N ALA A 198 4.07 -13.56 -1.34
CA ALA A 198 2.94 -13.70 -0.44
C ALA A 198 2.23 -15.05 -0.61
N THR A 199 1.75 -15.60 0.50
CA THR A 199 0.91 -16.80 0.55
C THR A 199 -0.41 -16.44 1.20
N VAL A 200 -1.50 -16.65 0.47
CA VAL A 200 -2.86 -16.37 0.90
C VAL A 200 -3.53 -17.69 1.25
N ASN A 201 -4.15 -17.78 2.44
CA ASN A 201 -4.92 -18.94 2.86
C ASN A 201 -6.16 -18.48 3.64
N PHE A 202 -7.33 -18.47 3.01
CA PHE A 202 -8.55 -18.07 3.69
C PHE A 202 -9.74 -18.97 3.35
N VAL A 203 -10.78 -18.86 4.18
CA VAL A 203 -12.08 -19.47 4.01
C VAL A 203 -13.08 -18.33 3.87
N LEU A 204 -13.82 -18.33 2.76
CA LEU A 204 -14.91 -17.38 2.52
C LEU A 204 -16.18 -18.16 2.24
N ASN A 205 -17.24 -17.94 3.00
CA ASN A 205 -18.52 -18.67 2.86
C ASN A 205 -18.33 -20.20 2.87
N ASN A 206 -17.51 -20.71 3.79
CA ASN A 206 -17.09 -22.12 3.88
C ASN A 206 -16.29 -22.67 2.68
N GLN A 207 -15.86 -21.83 1.74
CA GLN A 207 -14.99 -22.21 0.62
C GLN A 207 -13.54 -21.87 0.95
N GLN A 208 -12.68 -22.90 0.93
CA GLN A 208 -11.23 -22.70 1.03
C GLN A 208 -10.68 -22.08 -0.25
N ILE A 209 -9.89 -21.03 -0.09
CA ILE A 209 -9.11 -20.37 -1.13
C ILE A 209 -7.66 -20.32 -0.66
N SER A 210 -6.74 -20.63 -1.58
CA SER A 210 -5.31 -20.66 -1.29
C SER A 210 -4.52 -20.45 -2.56
N TYR A 211 -3.64 -19.46 -2.55
CA TYR A 211 -2.76 -19.16 -3.68
C TYR A 211 -1.48 -18.45 -3.22
N THR A 212 -0.52 -18.39 -4.12
CA THR A 212 0.72 -17.61 -3.94
C THR A 212 0.75 -16.48 -4.97
N GLY A 213 1.36 -15.37 -4.59
CA GLY A 213 1.33 -14.17 -5.40
C GLY A 213 2.39 -13.16 -5.02
N ARG A 214 2.25 -11.98 -5.62
CA ARG A 214 3.05 -10.79 -5.32
C ARG A 214 2.26 -9.91 -4.38
N GLY A 215 2.87 -9.60 -3.24
CA GLY A 215 2.25 -8.81 -2.20
C GLY A 215 2.87 -7.42 -2.06
N TYR A 216 2.08 -6.50 -1.53
CA TYR A 216 2.46 -5.11 -1.30
C TYR A 216 1.83 -4.58 -0.02
N HIS A 217 2.53 -3.64 0.64
CA HIS A 217 1.99 -2.88 1.77
C HIS A 217 2.51 -1.44 1.83
N ASP A 218 1.58 -0.48 1.96
CA ASP A 218 1.86 0.91 2.32
C ASP A 218 0.91 1.44 3.40
N SER A 219 1.26 2.63 3.89
CA SER A 219 0.35 3.47 4.65
C SER A 219 0.26 4.86 4.03
N ASN A 220 -0.93 5.45 4.14
CA ASN A 220 -1.25 6.78 3.65
C ASN A 220 -1.97 7.55 4.75
N TRP A 221 -1.73 8.85 4.85
CA TRP A 221 -2.35 9.66 5.89
C TRP A 221 -2.42 11.13 5.53
N GLY A 222 -3.26 11.87 6.23
CA GLY A 222 -3.36 13.31 6.05
C GLY A 222 -4.01 14.00 7.24
N ASP A 223 -3.88 15.32 7.26
CA ASP A 223 -4.54 16.21 8.23
C ASP A 223 -5.87 16.78 7.71
N ARG A 224 -6.27 16.40 6.48
CA ARG A 224 -7.54 16.73 5.84
C ARG A 224 -7.99 15.62 4.86
N PRO A 225 -9.26 15.64 4.40
CA PRO A 225 -9.73 14.69 3.41
C PRO A 225 -8.88 14.74 2.14
N PHE A 226 -8.40 13.59 1.67
CA PHE A 226 -7.55 13.56 0.48
C PHE A 226 -8.31 14.02 -0.78
N THR A 227 -9.64 13.95 -0.76
CA THR A 227 -10.52 14.47 -1.83
C THR A 227 -10.47 15.99 -1.97
N GLU A 228 -9.92 16.71 -0.99
CA GLU A 228 -9.68 18.16 -1.11
C GLU A 228 -8.37 18.48 -1.86
N ASP A 229 -7.42 17.53 -1.91
CA ASP A 229 -6.10 17.71 -2.54
C ASP A 229 -5.98 17.01 -3.89
N LEU A 230 -6.67 15.87 -4.05
CA LEU A 230 -6.57 15.00 -5.21
C LEU A 230 -7.38 15.53 -6.40
N GLY A 231 -6.68 15.83 -7.50
CA GLY A 231 -7.30 15.98 -8.82
C GLY A 231 -7.44 14.62 -9.51
N SER A 232 -6.30 13.94 -9.67
CA SER A 232 -6.26 12.54 -10.14
C SER A 232 -4.99 11.84 -9.67
N TRP A 233 -4.97 10.51 -9.64
CA TRP A 233 -3.73 9.77 -9.52
C TRP A 233 -3.69 8.53 -10.40
N TYR A 234 -2.47 8.06 -10.63
CA TYR A 234 -2.14 6.74 -11.10
C TYR A 234 -1.15 6.14 -10.11
N TRP A 235 -1.54 5.06 -9.45
CA TRP A 235 -0.72 4.39 -8.45
C TRP A 235 -0.63 2.90 -8.78
N GLY A 236 0.45 2.25 -8.40
CA GLY A 236 0.52 0.81 -8.44
C GLY A 236 1.90 0.22 -8.23
N HIS A 237 1.94 -1.10 -8.32
CA HIS A 237 3.17 -1.87 -8.26
C HIS A 237 3.16 -3.03 -9.24
N ALA A 238 4.36 -3.52 -9.56
CA ALA A 238 4.56 -4.61 -10.48
C ALA A 238 5.82 -5.43 -10.18
N ARG A 239 5.74 -6.72 -10.48
CA ARG A 239 6.86 -7.67 -10.53
C ARG A 239 7.03 -8.19 -11.94
N PHE A 240 8.19 -7.98 -12.55
CA PHE A 240 8.55 -8.50 -13.87
C PHE A 240 10.04 -8.79 -13.95
N GLY A 241 10.41 -9.99 -14.40
CA GLY A 241 11.81 -10.43 -14.35
C GLY A 241 12.38 -10.36 -12.92
N SER A 242 13.56 -9.75 -12.78
CA SER A 242 14.23 -9.46 -11.50
C SER A 242 13.76 -8.14 -10.85
N TYR A 243 12.87 -7.38 -11.51
CA TYR A 243 12.47 -6.05 -11.07
C TYR A 243 11.24 -6.05 -10.14
N SER A 244 11.28 -5.15 -9.16
CA SER A 244 10.18 -4.75 -8.28
C SER A 244 9.97 -3.26 -8.47
N LEU A 245 8.82 -2.87 -9.01
CA LEU A 245 8.50 -1.49 -9.40
C LEU A 245 7.32 -0.99 -8.58
N VAL A 246 7.41 0.25 -8.08
CA VAL A 246 6.30 0.99 -7.48
C VAL A 246 6.22 2.37 -8.11
N TRP A 247 5.01 2.82 -8.42
CA TRP A 247 4.74 4.15 -8.93
C TRP A 247 3.60 4.85 -8.24
N PHE A 248 3.75 6.17 -8.17
CA PHE A 248 2.72 7.08 -7.74
C PHE A 248 2.87 8.36 -8.56
N ASP A 249 1.90 8.65 -9.42
CA ASP A 249 1.82 9.87 -10.23
C ASP A 249 0.48 10.56 -9.93
N MET A 250 0.54 11.63 -9.14
CA MET A 250 -0.62 12.37 -8.64
C MET A 250 -0.66 13.77 -9.27
N MET A 251 -1.82 14.16 -9.81
CA MET A 251 -2.15 15.54 -10.12
C MET A 251 -2.95 16.12 -8.95
N ASP A 252 -2.47 17.19 -8.32
CA ASP A 252 -3.24 17.91 -7.32
C ASP A 252 -4.31 18.85 -7.94
N PHE A 253 -5.24 19.34 -7.14
CA PHE A 253 -6.31 20.26 -7.60
C PHE A 253 -5.79 21.59 -8.18
N THR A 254 -4.53 21.93 -7.94
CA THR A 254 -3.89 23.14 -8.48
C THR A 254 -3.25 22.90 -9.85
N GLY A 255 -3.24 21.64 -10.31
CA GLY A 255 -2.64 21.24 -11.58
C GLY A 255 -1.13 20.97 -11.50
N VAL A 256 -0.60 20.72 -10.30
CA VAL A 256 0.80 20.29 -10.11
C VAL A 256 0.86 18.77 -10.07
N GLU A 257 1.76 18.21 -10.88
CA GLU A 257 2.05 16.78 -10.96
C GLU A 257 3.15 16.39 -9.96
N HIS A 258 2.88 15.42 -9.11
CA HIS A 258 3.76 14.86 -8.09
C HIS A 258 4.04 13.39 -8.42
N GLN A 259 5.27 13.08 -8.79
CA GLN A 259 5.69 11.74 -9.20
C GLN A 259 6.66 11.16 -8.18
N LEU A 260 6.46 9.91 -7.81
CA LEU A 260 7.31 9.12 -6.92
C LEU A 260 7.59 7.78 -7.59
N GLY A 261 8.87 7.44 -7.75
CA GLY A 261 9.27 6.21 -8.42
C GLY A 261 10.31 5.41 -7.68
N TYR A 262 10.07 4.10 -7.64
CA TYR A 262 10.94 3.13 -6.99
C TYR A 262 11.14 1.91 -7.88
N LEU A 263 12.40 1.52 -8.08
CA LEU A 263 12.79 0.29 -8.74
C LEU A 263 13.84 -0.43 -7.89
N ALA A 264 13.60 -1.69 -7.57
CA ALA A 264 14.61 -2.62 -7.11
C ALA A 264 14.83 -3.74 -8.12
N GLU A 265 16.03 -4.30 -8.14
CA GLU A 265 16.42 -5.48 -8.89
C GLU A 265 17.06 -6.49 -7.93
N ASP A 266 16.52 -7.70 -7.88
CA ASP A 266 16.98 -8.77 -6.98
C ASP A 266 17.15 -8.30 -5.51
N GLY A 267 16.18 -7.50 -5.03
CA GLY A 267 16.15 -6.97 -3.67
C GLY A 267 17.12 -5.80 -3.41
N ALA A 268 17.80 -5.28 -4.43
CA ALA A 268 18.65 -4.10 -4.33
C ALA A 268 18.02 -2.90 -5.05
N VAL A 269 17.96 -1.74 -4.38
CA VAL A 269 17.40 -0.51 -4.97
C VAL A 269 18.28 -0.04 -6.14
N VAL A 270 17.68 0.08 -7.32
CA VAL A 270 18.30 0.60 -8.56
C VAL A 270 18.02 2.09 -8.72
N ALA A 271 16.79 2.51 -8.41
CA ALA A 271 16.36 3.89 -8.50
C ALA A 271 15.27 4.19 -7.47
N ASN A 272 15.34 5.37 -6.86
CA ASN A 272 14.32 5.89 -5.98
C ASN A 272 14.36 7.42 -6.03
N SER A 273 13.36 8.05 -6.64
CA SER A 273 13.38 9.49 -6.92
C SER A 273 11.99 10.04 -7.20
N CYS A 274 11.88 11.37 -7.15
CA CYS A 274 10.67 12.10 -7.46
C CYS A 274 10.82 12.93 -8.75
N GLY A 275 9.68 13.21 -9.39
CA GLY A 275 9.60 14.11 -10.56
C GLY A 275 10.20 13.55 -11.86
N SER A 276 10.38 12.22 -11.93
CA SER A 276 11.11 11.54 -13.01
C SER A 276 10.35 10.34 -13.59
N MET A 277 9.08 10.14 -13.18
CA MET A 277 8.31 8.96 -13.55
C MET A 277 6.84 9.27 -13.88
N PRO A 278 6.59 9.90 -15.04
CA PRO A 278 5.24 10.06 -15.55
C PRO A 278 4.57 8.71 -15.84
N VAL A 279 3.29 8.62 -15.51
CA VAL A 279 2.39 7.53 -15.85
C VAL A 279 1.32 8.08 -16.79
N ARG A 280 1.16 7.46 -17.96
CA ARG A 280 0.20 7.92 -18.96
C ARG A 280 -0.74 6.79 -19.37
N PRO A 281 -2.06 7.02 -19.38
CA PRO A 281 -3.00 6.01 -19.83
C PRO A 281 -2.80 5.69 -21.31
N THR A 282 -3.19 4.49 -21.72
CA THR A 282 -2.99 3.98 -23.08
C THR A 282 -4.25 3.31 -23.62
N GLY A 283 -4.35 3.26 -24.96
CA GLY A 283 -5.47 2.67 -25.69
C GLY A 283 -6.72 3.56 -25.71
N LEU A 284 -7.90 2.95 -25.68
CA LEU A 284 -9.16 3.71 -25.67
C LEU A 284 -9.26 4.53 -24.38
N ASN A 285 -9.94 5.69 -24.42
CA ASN A 285 -10.18 6.53 -23.24
C ASN A 285 -8.92 7.01 -22.49
N SER A 286 -7.79 7.15 -23.19
CA SER A 286 -6.48 7.47 -22.61
C SER A 286 -6.21 8.97 -22.46
N ALA A 287 -7.21 9.75 -22.03
CA ALA A 287 -7.01 11.17 -21.76
C ALA A 287 -6.11 11.36 -20.52
N TYR A 288 -5.27 12.40 -20.54
CA TYR A 288 -4.48 12.83 -19.39
C TYR A 288 -4.61 14.36 -19.21
N PRO A 289 -5.06 14.86 -18.03
CA PRO A 289 -5.64 14.10 -16.91
C PRO A 289 -6.84 13.23 -17.31
N PRO A 290 -7.21 12.21 -16.51
CA PRO A 290 -8.29 11.29 -16.86
C PRO A 290 -9.63 12.03 -16.97
N ILE A 291 -10.55 11.48 -17.76
CA ILE A 291 -11.93 11.98 -17.83
C ILE A 291 -12.80 11.04 -16.99
N PRO A 292 -13.55 11.54 -15.99
CA PRO A 292 -14.35 10.70 -15.10
C PRO A 292 -15.23 9.70 -15.84
N GLY A 293 -15.07 8.42 -15.52
CA GLY A 293 -15.86 7.32 -16.05
C GLY A 293 -15.41 6.80 -17.42
N LEU A 294 -14.37 7.38 -18.01
CA LEU A 294 -13.74 6.87 -19.23
C LEU A 294 -12.46 6.12 -18.87
N LEU A 295 -12.57 4.79 -18.78
CA LEU A 295 -11.47 3.95 -18.32
C LEU A 295 -10.51 3.55 -19.45
N PRO A 296 -9.19 3.70 -19.25
CA PRO A 296 -8.19 3.27 -20.22
C PRO A 296 -8.03 1.74 -20.26
N THR A 297 -7.32 1.24 -21.27
CA THR A 297 -7.02 -0.20 -21.38
C THR A 297 -5.70 -0.61 -20.73
N GLY A 298 -4.93 0.36 -20.25
CA GLY A 298 -3.62 0.15 -19.66
C GLY A 298 -2.89 1.46 -19.43
N PHE A 299 -1.64 1.38 -18.95
CA PHE A 299 -0.80 2.54 -18.68
C PHE A 299 0.62 2.31 -19.19
N GLN A 300 1.28 3.40 -19.58
CA GLN A 300 2.71 3.44 -19.85
C GLN A 300 3.39 4.20 -18.71
N ILE A 301 4.39 3.56 -18.11
CA ILE A 301 5.26 4.13 -17.10
C ILE A 301 6.63 4.33 -17.73
N VAL A 302 7.15 5.56 -17.67
CA VAL A 302 8.49 5.90 -18.13
C VAL A 302 9.26 6.48 -16.97
N TYR A 303 10.27 5.78 -16.48
CA TYR A 303 11.07 6.23 -15.35
C TYR A 303 12.49 6.60 -15.81
N ASP A 304 12.83 7.89 -15.79
CA ASP A 304 14.21 8.36 -15.95
C ASP A 304 14.98 8.19 -14.64
N MET A 305 15.81 7.14 -14.58
CA MET A 305 16.60 6.78 -13.41
C MET A 305 18.01 7.41 -13.45
N GLY A 306 18.22 8.43 -14.28
CA GLY A 306 19.50 9.10 -14.46
C GLY A 306 20.57 8.14 -14.99
N SER A 307 21.64 7.94 -14.21
CA SER A 307 22.76 7.07 -14.64
C SER A 307 22.38 5.60 -14.83
N SER A 308 21.27 5.15 -14.22
CA SER A 308 20.77 3.78 -14.34
C SER A 308 19.96 3.56 -15.64
N GLY A 309 19.73 4.62 -16.43
CA GLY A 309 19.02 4.56 -17.70
C GLY A 309 17.53 4.89 -17.56
N ILE A 310 16.77 4.56 -18.61
CA ILE A 310 15.33 4.81 -18.67
C ILE A 310 14.62 3.46 -18.63
N LEU A 311 13.79 3.24 -17.61
CA LEU A 311 12.89 2.09 -17.55
C LEU A 311 11.61 2.42 -18.31
N GLU A 312 11.18 1.53 -19.19
CA GLU A 312 9.90 1.62 -19.90
C GLU A 312 9.05 0.41 -19.55
N VAL A 313 7.84 0.65 -19.07
CA VAL A 313 6.90 -0.39 -18.66
C VAL A 313 5.53 -0.09 -19.25
N ASN A 314 4.90 -1.10 -19.82
CA ASN A 314 3.50 -1.06 -20.23
C ASN A 314 2.73 -2.06 -19.37
N VAL A 315 1.63 -1.59 -18.79
CA VAL A 315 0.67 -2.46 -18.08
C VAL A 315 -0.62 -2.54 -18.89
N THR A 316 -1.21 -3.72 -18.95
CA THR A 316 -2.46 -3.98 -19.68
C THR A 316 -3.51 -4.55 -18.72
N ASN A 317 -4.64 -3.86 -18.64
CA ASN A 317 -5.73 -4.16 -17.71
C ASN A 317 -6.31 -5.53 -18.02
N SER A 318 -6.42 -6.39 -17.01
CA SER A 318 -6.99 -7.73 -17.16
C SER A 318 -8.35 -7.84 -16.46
N GLN A 319 -8.41 -7.49 -15.17
CA GLN A 319 -9.65 -7.50 -14.40
C GLN A 319 -9.74 -6.23 -13.56
N ALA A 320 -10.85 -5.51 -13.65
CA ALA A 320 -11.18 -4.46 -12.69
C ALA A 320 -11.68 -5.14 -11.41
N VAL A 321 -10.89 -5.07 -10.34
CA VAL A 321 -11.21 -5.69 -9.03
C VAL A 321 -12.22 -4.83 -8.27
N VAL A 322 -12.12 -3.50 -8.45
CA VAL A 322 -13.03 -2.49 -7.90
C VAL A 322 -13.30 -1.45 -8.97
N ASP A 323 -14.56 -1.02 -9.08
CA ASP A 323 -14.97 0.11 -9.92
C ASP A 323 -16.01 0.94 -9.17
N TYR A 324 -15.63 2.17 -8.86
CA TYR A 324 -16.51 3.24 -8.41
C TYR A 324 -16.64 4.24 -9.56
N PRO A 325 -17.72 4.15 -10.36
CA PRO A 325 -17.82 4.88 -11.62
C PRO A 325 -17.60 6.38 -11.46
N GLY A 326 -16.66 6.91 -12.24
CA GLY A 326 -16.33 8.34 -12.25
C GLY A 326 -15.45 8.79 -11.08
N LEU A 327 -15.04 7.89 -10.20
CA LEU A 327 -14.21 8.22 -9.05
C LEU A 327 -12.92 7.41 -9.02
N TYR A 328 -13.02 6.09 -9.13
CA TYR A 328 -11.91 5.21 -8.75
C TYR A 328 -12.05 3.84 -9.41
N THR A 329 -10.94 3.28 -9.90
CA THR A 329 -10.92 1.91 -10.39
C THR A 329 -9.57 1.26 -10.09
N ARG A 330 -9.61 0.01 -9.63
CA ARG A 330 -8.42 -0.84 -9.41
C ARG A 330 -8.41 -1.99 -10.39
N TRP A 331 -7.26 -2.26 -10.98
CA TRP A 331 -7.05 -3.42 -11.85
C TRP A 331 -5.91 -4.29 -11.36
N VAL A 332 -6.03 -5.59 -11.62
CA VAL A 332 -4.87 -6.44 -11.86
C VAL A 332 -4.58 -6.49 -13.35
N GLY A 333 -3.31 -6.65 -13.70
CA GLY A 333 -2.89 -6.59 -15.10
C GLY A 333 -1.57 -7.25 -15.42
N SER A 334 -1.39 -7.52 -16.70
CA SER A 334 -0.13 -8.01 -17.24
C SER A 334 0.84 -6.86 -17.47
N VAL A 335 2.12 -7.13 -17.31
CA VAL A 335 3.19 -6.14 -17.37
C VAL A 335 4.21 -6.57 -18.41
N VAL A 336 4.67 -5.63 -19.24
CA VAL A 336 5.83 -5.80 -20.13
C VAL A 336 6.75 -4.61 -19.97
N GLY A 337 7.98 -4.83 -19.55
CA GLY A 337 8.90 -3.73 -19.32
C GLY A 337 10.36 -4.13 -19.17
N GLY A 338 11.23 -3.12 -19.18
CA GLY A 338 12.67 -3.28 -19.01
C GLY A 338 13.40 -1.96 -19.23
N ILE A 339 14.69 -1.95 -18.93
CA ILE A 339 15.54 -0.76 -19.17
C ILE A 339 15.79 -0.64 -20.68
N ARG A 340 15.61 0.56 -21.23
CA ARG A 340 15.73 0.83 -22.67
C ARG A 340 17.08 0.34 -23.22
N GLY A 341 17.02 -0.47 -24.28
CA GLY A 341 18.20 -1.09 -24.89
C GLY A 341 18.68 -2.37 -24.19
N GLN A 342 18.00 -2.82 -23.13
CA GLN A 342 18.22 -4.09 -22.46
C GLN A 342 17.04 -5.05 -22.72
N THR A 343 17.09 -6.21 -22.06
CA THR A 343 16.03 -7.23 -22.14
C THR A 343 14.74 -6.69 -21.52
N SER A 344 13.62 -6.95 -22.20
CA SER A 344 12.28 -6.76 -21.62
C SER A 344 11.77 -8.07 -21.01
N TYR A 345 11.04 -7.95 -19.92
CA TYR A 345 10.45 -9.06 -19.17
C TYR A 345 8.94 -8.91 -19.14
N THR A 346 8.26 -10.03 -18.97
CA THR A 346 6.83 -10.06 -18.67
C THR A 346 6.61 -10.24 -17.17
N GLY A 347 5.47 -9.79 -16.68
CA GLY A 347 5.11 -9.91 -15.28
C GLY A 347 3.68 -9.53 -15.00
N ILE A 348 3.42 -9.20 -13.75
CA ILE A 348 2.09 -8.90 -13.21
C ILE A 348 2.15 -7.70 -12.29
N GLY A 349 0.99 -7.07 -12.08
CA GLY A 349 0.85 -5.97 -11.16
C GLY A 349 -0.60 -5.72 -10.79
N ILE A 350 -0.76 -4.85 -9.82
CA ILE A 350 -2.04 -4.27 -9.41
C ILE A 350 -1.83 -2.78 -9.28
N TYR A 351 -2.82 -2.04 -9.75
CA TYR A 351 -2.69 -0.60 -9.93
C TYR A 351 -4.06 0.03 -10.08
N GLU A 352 -4.12 1.33 -9.88
CA GLU A 352 -5.37 2.06 -9.80
C GLU A 352 -5.28 3.44 -10.45
N GLU A 353 -6.46 3.91 -10.83
CA GLU A 353 -6.72 5.27 -11.26
C GLU A 353 -7.77 5.86 -10.32
N MET A 354 -7.58 7.11 -9.94
CA MET A 354 -8.57 7.88 -9.20
C MET A 354 -8.70 9.28 -9.77
N GLY A 355 -9.91 9.84 -9.69
CA GLY A 355 -10.21 11.21 -10.04
C GLY A 355 -10.38 11.45 -11.55
N GLY A 356 -10.35 12.74 -11.92
CA GLY A 356 -10.66 13.24 -13.26
C GLY A 356 -11.54 14.48 -13.26
#